data_AF-A0A537J4Q2-F1
#
_entry.id   AF-A0A537J4Q2-F1
#
_cell.length_a   1.000
_cell.length_b   1.000
_cell.length_c   1.000
_cell.angle_alpha   90.00
_cell.angle_beta   90.00
_cell.angle_gamma   90.00
#
_symmetry.space_group_name_H-M   'P 1'
#
loop_
_entity.id
_entity.type
_entity.pdbx_description
1 polymer ?
#
loop_
_entity_poly.entity_id
_entity_poly.type
_entity_poly.pdbx_seq_one_letter_code
_entity_poly.pdbx_strand_id
1 'polypeptide(L)'
;MPTIAERRRVFRQLHESGCFVIPNPWDDGTARYLQHLGFKALATTSSGAAFSMALPDADWALTRDPMLAHIRAIVEASDVPVSADFESGYADDPAGLAENVRLCVETGVAGLSIEDSTGEASRPLYVFDLAVARIRAARAAIDRSGGDVLLVGRT
;
A
#
# COMPACT_ATOMS: atom_id res chain seq x y z
N MET A 1 -20.69 -6.18 5.60
CA MET A 1 -19.30 -5.79 5.31
C MET A 1 -18.43 -6.25 6.47
N PRO A 2 -17.35 -7.00 6.25
CA PRO A 2 -16.42 -7.39 7.30
C PRO A 2 -15.69 -6.16 7.86
N THR A 3 -15.35 -6.23 9.14
CA THR A 3 -14.56 -5.20 9.82
C THR A 3 -13.14 -5.12 9.26
N ILE A 4 -12.44 -4.01 9.52
CA ILE A 4 -11.03 -3.84 9.15
C ILE A 4 -10.15 -4.93 9.77
N ALA A 5 -10.40 -5.26 11.04
CA ALA A 5 -9.66 -6.31 11.75
C ALA A 5 -9.86 -7.69 11.09
N GLU A 6 -11.09 -8.03 10.69
CA GLU A 6 -11.36 -9.28 9.98
C GLU A 6 -10.67 -9.33 8.62
N ARG A 7 -10.68 -8.22 7.87
CA ARG A 7 -9.96 -8.14 6.57
C ARG A 7 -8.45 -8.34 6.74
N ARG A 8 -7.83 -7.71 7.74
CA ARG A 8 -6.40 -7.92 8.07
C ARG A 8 -6.10 -9.37 8.42
N ARG A 9 -6.94 -10.01 9.24
CA ARG A 9 -6.79 -11.43 9.60
C ARG A 9 -6.89 -12.33 8.37
N VAL A 10 -7.88 -12.11 7.50
CA VAL A 10 -8.03 -12.88 6.25
C VAL A 10 -6.81 -12.71 5.35
N PHE A 11 -6.28 -11.49 5.22
CA PHE A 11 -5.09 -11.25 4.39
C PHE A 11 -3.87 -12.04 4.87
N ARG A 12 -3.65 -12.10 6.20
CA ARG A 12 -2.58 -12.92 6.78
C ARG A 12 -2.79 -14.42 6.49
N GLN A 13 -4.00 -14.91 6.67
CA GLN A 13 -4.35 -16.31 6.37
C GLN A 13 -4.12 -16.70 4.91
N LEU A 14 -4.39 -15.79 3.97
CA LEU A 14 -4.12 -16.02 2.54
C LEU A 14 -2.62 -16.28 2.30
N HIS A 15 -1.72 -15.50 2.93
CA HIS A 15 -0.27 -15.70 2.80
C HIS A 15 0.23 -16.98 3.48
N GLU A 16 -0.42 -17.41 4.57
CA GLU A 16 -0.11 -18.68 5.23
C GLU A 16 -0.58 -19.89 4.42
N SER A 17 -1.60 -19.73 3.57
CA SER A 17 -2.21 -20.81 2.79
C SER A 17 -1.44 -21.17 1.51
N GLY A 18 -0.43 -20.39 1.14
CA GLY A 18 0.39 -20.60 -0.05
C GLY A 18 0.22 -19.47 -1.08
N CYS A 19 0.06 -19.84 -2.35
CA CYS A 19 -0.02 -18.90 -3.46
C CYS A 19 -1.47 -18.52 -3.78
N PHE A 20 -1.73 -17.23 -3.96
CA PHE A 20 -3.02 -16.69 -4.41
C PHE A 20 -2.79 -15.48 -5.30
N VAL A 21 -3.79 -15.14 -6.12
CA VAL A 21 -3.74 -13.98 -7.04
C VAL A 21 -4.32 -12.75 -6.35
N ILE A 22 -3.61 -11.62 -6.48
CA ILE A 22 -4.00 -10.30 -5.99
C ILE A 22 -4.00 -9.30 -7.15
N PRO A 23 -5.15 -9.07 -7.83
CA PRO A 23 -5.21 -8.16 -8.95
C PRO A 23 -5.20 -6.69 -8.49
N ASN A 24 -4.83 -5.79 -9.40
CA ASN A 24 -4.62 -4.38 -9.10
C ASN A 24 -5.68 -3.44 -9.72
N PRO A 25 -6.82 -3.17 -9.05
CA PRO A 25 -7.73 -2.10 -9.48
C PRO A 25 -7.09 -0.71 -9.37
N TRP A 26 -7.56 0.21 -10.19
CA TRP A 26 -7.14 1.62 -10.21
C TRP A 26 -8.29 2.61 -9.95
N ASP A 27 -9.50 2.12 -9.69
CA ASP A 27 -10.66 2.90 -9.25
C ASP A 27 -11.66 2.03 -8.46
N ASP A 28 -12.72 2.64 -7.93
CA ASP A 28 -13.77 1.97 -7.17
C ASP A 28 -14.58 0.98 -8.02
N GLY A 29 -14.81 1.30 -9.29
CA GLY A 29 -15.51 0.44 -10.25
C GLY A 29 -14.78 -0.88 -10.52
N THR A 30 -13.49 -0.80 -10.84
CA THR A 30 -12.63 -1.97 -11.07
C THR A 30 -12.40 -2.77 -9.80
N ALA A 31 -12.30 -2.12 -8.62
CA ALA A 31 -12.24 -2.81 -7.34
C ALA A 31 -13.51 -3.65 -7.10
N ARG A 32 -14.69 -3.07 -7.37
CA ARG A 32 -15.98 -3.77 -7.27
C ARG A 32 -16.10 -4.91 -8.27
N TYR A 33 -15.65 -4.70 -9.49
CA TYR A 33 -15.67 -5.72 -10.53
C TYR A 33 -14.79 -6.91 -10.16
N LEU A 34 -13.55 -6.68 -9.73
CA LEU A 34 -12.61 -7.74 -9.38
C LEU A 34 -13.06 -8.53 -8.14
N GLN A 35 -13.59 -7.88 -7.10
CA GLN A 35 -14.17 -8.66 -5.98
C GLN A 35 -15.37 -9.51 -6.41
N HIS A 36 -16.19 -9.03 -7.35
CA HIS A 36 -17.34 -9.77 -7.87
C HIS A 36 -16.91 -11.01 -8.67
N LEU A 37 -15.75 -10.97 -9.33
CA LEU A 37 -15.13 -12.13 -9.95
C LEU A 37 -14.59 -13.17 -8.95
N GLY A 38 -14.63 -12.87 -7.65
CA GLY A 38 -14.32 -13.81 -6.58
C GLY A 38 -12.88 -13.78 -6.06
N PHE A 39 -12.06 -12.81 -6.50
CA PHE A 39 -10.72 -12.58 -5.95
C PHE A 39 -10.78 -12.34 -4.44
N LYS A 40 -9.83 -12.93 -3.70
CA LYS A 40 -9.86 -12.94 -2.22
C LYS A 40 -9.16 -11.77 -1.57
N ALA A 41 -8.41 -11.00 -2.34
CA ALA A 41 -7.76 -9.76 -1.95
C ALA A 41 -7.52 -8.90 -3.20
N LEU A 42 -7.26 -7.61 -3.00
CA LEU A 42 -6.91 -6.65 -4.04
C LEU A 42 -5.63 -5.92 -3.61
N ALA A 43 -4.91 -5.35 -4.57
CA ALA A 43 -3.84 -4.39 -4.29
C ALA A 43 -4.08 -3.10 -5.08
N THR A 44 -3.74 -1.93 -4.56
CA THR A 44 -3.74 -0.73 -5.41
C THR A 44 -2.56 -0.81 -6.40
N THR A 45 -2.52 0.11 -7.36
CA THR A 45 -1.40 0.31 -8.28
C THR A 45 -1.14 1.81 -8.41
N SER A 46 0.06 2.29 -8.07
CA SER A 46 0.42 3.70 -8.17
C SER A 46 0.30 4.19 -9.62
N SER A 47 0.87 3.42 -10.54
CA SER A 47 0.81 3.69 -11.98
C SER A 47 -0.62 3.76 -12.51
N GLY A 48 -1.47 2.79 -12.16
CA GLY A 48 -2.86 2.78 -12.60
C GLY A 48 -3.63 3.99 -12.07
N ALA A 49 -3.43 4.34 -10.80
CA ALA A 49 -4.03 5.53 -10.20
C ALA A 49 -3.58 6.81 -10.92
N ALA A 50 -2.27 6.98 -11.13
CA ALA A 50 -1.70 8.15 -11.80
C ALA A 50 -2.19 8.26 -13.26
N PHE A 51 -2.14 7.17 -14.03
CA PHE A 51 -2.58 7.17 -15.43
C PHE A 51 -4.07 7.47 -15.58
N SER A 52 -4.92 7.02 -14.64
CA SER A 52 -6.35 7.36 -14.63
C SER A 52 -6.61 8.87 -14.49
N MET A 53 -5.64 9.62 -13.93
CA MET A 53 -5.69 11.08 -13.74
C MET A 53 -4.83 11.84 -14.78
N ALA A 54 -4.37 11.16 -15.84
CA ALA A 54 -3.45 11.69 -16.84
C ALA A 54 -2.11 12.21 -16.26
N LEU A 55 -1.64 11.58 -15.17
CA LEU A 55 -0.36 11.85 -14.52
C LEU A 55 0.65 10.72 -14.81
N PRO A 56 1.95 11.01 -14.86
CA PRO A 56 2.97 9.95 -14.88
C PRO A 56 3.02 9.23 -13.53
N ASP A 57 3.51 7.99 -13.54
CA ASP A 57 3.79 7.21 -12.32
C ASP A 57 5.03 7.77 -11.62
N ALA A 58 4.78 8.73 -10.73
CA ALA A 58 5.82 9.36 -9.92
C ALA A 58 5.22 10.02 -8.67
N ASP A 59 5.86 9.82 -7.53
CA ASP A 59 5.53 10.41 -6.22
C ASP A 59 5.32 11.95 -6.25
N TRP A 60 6.00 12.68 -7.15
CA TRP A 60 5.84 14.14 -7.31
C TRP A 60 4.60 14.54 -8.11
N ALA A 61 4.07 13.65 -8.94
CA ALA A 61 2.91 13.91 -9.79
C ALA A 61 1.61 13.58 -9.04
N LEU A 62 1.54 12.38 -8.43
CA LEU A 62 0.44 11.99 -7.55
C LEU A 62 0.94 11.99 -6.10
N THR A 63 0.83 13.14 -5.45
CA THR A 63 1.36 13.32 -4.09
C THR A 63 0.61 12.48 -3.03
N ARG A 64 1.22 12.38 -1.84
CA ARG A 64 0.74 11.56 -0.70
C ARG A 64 -0.75 11.66 -0.42
N ASP A 65 -1.29 12.88 -0.26
CA ASP A 65 -2.67 13.07 0.21
C ASP A 65 -3.70 12.58 -0.83
N PRO A 66 -3.57 12.92 -2.13
CA PRO A 66 -4.32 12.28 -3.20
C PRO A 66 -4.19 10.74 -3.23
N MET A 67 -2.99 10.20 -3.06
CA MET A 67 -2.80 8.73 -3.03
C MET A 67 -3.52 8.09 -1.84
N LEU A 68 -3.45 8.69 -0.65
CA LEU A 68 -4.17 8.21 0.54
C LEU A 68 -5.69 8.26 0.34
N ALA A 69 -6.21 9.31 -0.32
CA ALA A 69 -7.61 9.41 -0.69
C ALA A 69 -8.03 8.31 -1.67
N HIS A 70 -7.18 8.04 -2.68
CA HIS A 70 -7.38 6.97 -3.64
C HIS A 70 -7.41 5.58 -2.98
N ILE A 71 -6.44 5.28 -2.11
CA ILE A 71 -6.39 4.04 -1.34
C ILE A 71 -7.66 3.87 -0.49
N ARG A 72 -8.07 4.93 0.24
CA ARG A 72 -9.29 4.92 1.05
C ARG A 72 -10.53 4.61 0.21
N ALA A 73 -10.67 5.21 -0.96
CA ALA A 73 -11.79 4.95 -1.86
C ALA A 73 -11.86 3.47 -2.28
N ILE A 74 -10.73 2.84 -2.62
CA ILE A 74 -10.67 1.40 -2.96
C ILE A 74 -11.01 0.53 -1.74
N VAL A 75 -10.48 0.86 -0.56
CA VAL A 75 -10.78 0.14 0.69
C VAL A 75 -12.27 0.21 1.04
N GLU A 76 -12.92 1.35 0.84
CA GLU A 76 -14.35 1.57 1.08
C GLU A 76 -15.24 0.91 0.01
N ALA A 77 -14.73 0.74 -1.21
CA ALA A 77 -15.44 0.07 -2.30
C ALA A 77 -15.40 -1.46 -2.23
N SER A 78 -14.56 -2.05 -1.37
CA SER A 78 -14.27 -3.48 -1.31
C SER A 78 -14.61 -4.13 0.04
N ASP A 79 -15.20 -5.33 -0.01
CA ASP A 79 -15.39 -6.19 1.17
C ASP A 79 -14.22 -7.15 1.40
N VAL A 80 -13.26 -7.24 0.47
CA VAL A 80 -12.05 -8.07 0.62
C VAL A 80 -10.86 -7.24 1.13
N PRO A 81 -9.78 -7.85 1.64
CA PRO A 81 -8.61 -7.13 2.08
C PRO A 81 -7.92 -6.41 0.90
N VAL A 82 -7.44 -5.19 1.15
CA VAL A 82 -6.72 -4.37 0.16
C VAL A 82 -5.29 -4.13 0.64
N SER A 83 -4.30 -4.38 -0.21
CA SER A 83 -2.91 -3.99 0.01
C SER A 83 -2.60 -2.70 -0.75
N ALA A 84 -2.02 -1.69 -0.11
CA ALA A 84 -1.59 -0.49 -0.82
C ALA A 84 -0.24 -0.70 -1.50
N ASP A 85 -0.13 -0.36 -2.78
CA ASP A 85 1.13 0.13 -3.33
C ASP A 85 1.34 1.55 -2.81
N PHE A 86 2.33 1.75 -1.94
CA PHE A 86 2.62 3.03 -1.31
C PHE A 86 4.00 3.57 -1.69
N GLU A 87 4.52 3.13 -2.85
CA GLU A 87 5.77 3.60 -3.45
C GLU A 87 6.93 3.64 -2.43
N SER A 88 7.70 4.72 -2.43
CA SER A 88 8.74 4.99 -1.44
C SER A 88 8.17 5.53 -0.12
N GLY A 89 6.85 5.63 0.02
CA GLY A 89 6.17 6.14 1.21
C GLY A 89 6.22 7.66 1.37
N TYR A 90 6.44 8.41 0.29
CA TYR A 90 6.34 9.88 0.20
C TYR A 90 7.20 10.66 1.21
N ALA A 91 8.31 10.07 1.65
CA ALA A 91 9.31 10.72 2.49
C ALA A 91 10.60 9.91 2.43
N ASP A 92 11.74 10.59 2.31
CA ASP A 92 13.05 9.92 2.26
C ASP A 92 13.52 9.48 3.64
N ASP A 93 13.28 10.32 4.66
CA ASP A 93 13.73 10.07 6.01
C ASP A 93 12.81 9.09 6.77
N PRO A 94 13.36 8.27 7.68
CA PRO A 94 12.56 7.28 8.40
C PRO A 94 11.42 7.86 9.25
N ALA A 95 11.53 9.10 9.75
CA ALA A 95 10.49 9.68 10.60
C ALA A 95 9.29 10.14 9.76
N GLY A 96 9.54 10.80 8.62
CA GLY A 96 8.50 11.12 7.64
C GLY A 96 7.81 9.87 7.10
N LEU A 97 8.59 8.83 6.77
CA LEU A 97 8.03 7.54 6.33
C LEU A 97 7.12 6.92 7.39
N ALA A 98 7.53 6.91 8.67
CA ALA A 98 6.72 6.36 9.74
C ALA A 98 5.37 7.08 9.88
N GLU A 99 5.35 8.40 9.73
CA GLU A 99 4.12 9.19 9.78
C GLU A 99 3.21 8.90 8.58
N ASN A 100 3.78 8.83 7.38
CA ASN A 100 3.02 8.51 6.17
C ASN A 100 2.46 7.08 6.20
N VAL A 101 3.21 6.12 6.75
CA VAL A 101 2.72 4.74 6.96
C VAL A 101 1.57 4.72 7.97
N ARG A 102 1.65 5.49 9.07
CA ARG A 102 0.52 5.62 10.02
C ARG A 102 -0.74 6.10 9.31
N LEU A 103 -0.63 7.15 8.48
CA LEU A 103 -1.74 7.66 7.68
C LEU A 103 -2.27 6.63 6.68
N CYS A 104 -1.39 5.87 6.02
CA CYS A 104 -1.79 4.78 5.13
C CYS A 104 -2.58 3.70 5.90
N VAL A 105 -2.14 3.30 7.09
CA VAL A 105 -2.85 2.34 7.94
C VAL A 105 -4.26 2.82 8.31
N GLU A 106 -4.46 4.13 8.50
CA GLU A 106 -5.75 4.77 8.80
C GLU A 106 -6.74 4.78 7.63
N THR A 107 -6.30 4.47 6.41
CA THR A 107 -7.21 4.23 5.28
C THR A 107 -7.97 2.91 5.40
N GLY A 108 -7.49 2.00 6.25
CA GLY A 108 -8.12 0.70 6.48
C GLY A 108 -7.50 -0.46 5.70
N VAL A 109 -6.34 -0.26 5.05
CA VAL A 109 -5.60 -1.32 4.36
C VAL A 109 -5.30 -2.53 5.25
N ALA A 110 -5.20 -3.68 4.59
CA ALA A 110 -4.77 -4.93 5.18
C ALA A 110 -3.26 -5.19 5.01
N GLY A 111 -2.65 -4.57 3.99
CA GLY A 111 -1.21 -4.58 3.76
C GLY A 111 -0.74 -3.29 3.08
N LEU A 112 0.57 -3.06 3.05
CA LEU A 112 1.18 -2.03 2.22
C LEU A 112 2.61 -2.41 1.82
N SER A 113 3.04 -2.00 0.62
CA SER A 113 4.43 -2.11 0.18
C SER A 113 5.17 -0.79 0.32
N ILE A 114 6.42 -0.86 0.76
CA ILE A 114 7.40 0.24 0.74
C ILE A 114 8.61 -0.22 -0.06
N GLU A 115 9.03 0.60 -1.03
CA GLU A 115 10.21 0.34 -1.83
C GLU A 115 11.46 1.14 -1.39
N ASP A 116 12.60 0.68 -1.89
CA ASP A 116 13.90 1.31 -1.71
C ASP A 116 14.35 2.15 -2.92
N SER A 117 13.48 2.40 -3.89
CA SER A 117 13.70 3.36 -4.98
C SER A 117 13.68 4.80 -4.45
N THR A 118 14.56 5.65 -4.97
CA THR A 118 14.60 7.09 -4.65
C THR A 118 13.85 7.96 -5.67
N GLY A 119 13.49 7.41 -6.83
CA GLY A 119 13.02 8.19 -7.98
C GLY A 119 14.10 9.02 -8.70
N GLU A 120 15.34 9.03 -8.22
CA GLU A 120 16.46 9.76 -8.83
C GLU A 120 17.32 8.85 -9.71
N ALA A 121 17.41 9.13 -11.02
CA ALA A 121 18.21 8.31 -11.95
C ALA A 121 19.70 8.22 -11.58
N SER A 122 20.26 9.25 -10.94
CA SER A 122 21.67 9.29 -10.48
C SER A 122 21.93 8.45 -9.24
N ARG A 123 20.89 8.10 -8.47
CA ARG A 123 20.97 7.35 -7.22
C ARG A 123 19.70 6.51 -7.06
N PRO A 124 19.46 5.52 -7.94
CA PRO A 124 18.14 4.92 -8.12
C PRO A 124 17.62 4.17 -6.88
N LEU A 125 18.52 3.72 -6.00
CA LEU A 125 18.18 3.02 -4.77
C LEU A 125 18.76 3.75 -3.55
N TYR A 126 18.06 3.68 -2.42
CA TYR A 126 18.62 4.06 -1.13
C TYR A 126 19.81 3.16 -0.78
N VAL A 127 20.78 3.71 -0.05
CA VAL A 127 21.85 2.91 0.52
C VAL A 127 21.24 1.88 1.50
N PHE A 128 21.81 0.67 1.52
CA PHE A 128 21.25 -0.48 2.24
C PHE A 128 20.83 -0.16 3.70
N ASP A 129 21.70 0.50 4.47
CA ASP A 129 21.41 0.84 5.86
C ASP A 129 20.22 1.80 6.00
N LEU A 130 20.06 2.74 5.07
CA LEU A 130 18.92 3.65 5.04
C LEU A 130 17.64 2.92 4.61
N ALA A 131 17.70 2.05 3.59
CA ALA A 131 16.56 1.22 3.19
C ALA A 131 16.07 0.34 4.35
N VAL A 132 16.99 -0.29 5.09
CA VAL A 132 16.67 -1.07 6.30
C VAL A 132 16.08 -0.19 7.40
N ALA A 133 16.64 1.00 7.65
CA ALA A 133 16.12 1.94 8.65
C ALA A 133 14.68 2.39 8.30
N ARG A 134 14.40 2.61 7.02
CA ARG A 134 13.08 2.95 6.49
C ARG A 134 12.07 1.82 6.73
N ILE A 135 12.41 0.58 6.38
CA ILE A 135 11.55 -0.59 6.63
C ILE A 135 11.29 -0.79 8.14
N ARG A 136 12.30 -0.59 9.00
CA ARG A 136 12.11 -0.64 10.46
C ARG A 136 11.15 0.45 10.94
N ALA A 137 11.24 1.66 10.41
CA ALA A 137 10.36 2.75 10.78
C ALA A 137 8.92 2.50 10.34
N ALA A 138 8.72 1.97 9.13
CA ALA A 138 7.41 1.52 8.64
C ALA A 138 6.81 0.43 9.55
N ARG A 139 7.60 -0.60 9.91
CA ARG A 139 7.17 -1.66 10.83
C ARG A 139 6.76 -1.10 12.20
N ALA A 140 7.58 -0.23 12.78
CA ALA A 140 7.30 0.38 14.07
C ALA A 140 6.04 1.26 14.06
N ALA A 141 5.77 1.95 12.94
CA ALA A 141 4.52 2.70 12.77
C ALA A 141 3.30 1.76 12.76
N ILE A 142 3.36 0.66 12.01
CA ILE A 142 2.29 -0.34 11.99
C ILE A 142 2.07 -0.95 13.38
N ASP A 143 3.13 -1.27 14.12
CA ASP A 143 3.04 -1.84 15.47
C ASP A 143 2.32 -0.89 16.43
N ARG A 144 2.61 0.41 16.37
CA ARG A 144 1.90 1.45 17.15
C ARG A 144 0.43 1.59 16.74
N SER A 145 0.07 1.19 15.52
CA SER A 145 -1.30 1.18 15.00
C SER A 145 -2.02 -0.17 15.18
N GLY A 146 -1.48 -1.06 16.02
CA GLY A 146 -2.08 -2.36 16.37
C GLY A 146 -1.40 -3.58 15.74
N GLY A 147 -0.43 -3.40 14.85
CA GLY A 147 0.45 -4.48 14.36
C GLY A 147 -0.13 -5.39 13.26
N ASP A 148 -1.43 -5.29 12.98
CA ASP A 148 -2.14 -6.25 12.13
C ASP A 148 -1.94 -6.06 10.61
N VAL A 149 -1.42 -4.92 10.17
CA VAL A 149 -1.13 -4.66 8.74
C VAL A 149 0.14 -5.39 8.31
N LEU A 150 0.06 -6.08 7.17
CA LEU A 150 1.20 -6.78 6.57
C LEU A 150 2.10 -5.76 5.84
N LEU A 151 3.40 -5.80 6.12
CA LEU A 151 4.39 -4.95 5.47
C LEU A 151 5.13 -5.75 4.40
N VAL A 152 5.16 -5.25 3.18
CA VAL A 152 5.96 -5.80 2.07
C VAL A 152 7.14 -4.87 1.79
N GLY A 153 8.36 -5.38 1.85
CA GLY A 153 9.53 -4.67 1.33
C GLY A 153 9.69 -4.94 -0.16
N ARG A 154 9.78 -3.89 -0.98
CA ARG A 154 10.03 -3.96 -2.44
C ARG A 154 11.46 -3.49 -2.74
N THR A 155 12.16 -4.22 -3.62
CA THR A 155 13.54 -3.98 -4.07
C THR A 155 13.66 -4.36 -5.54
#